data_AF-A0A4R2KJ76-F1
#
_entry.id   AF-A0A4R2KJ76-F1
#
_cell.length_a   1.000
_cell.length_b   1.000
_cell.length_c   1.000
_cell.angle_alpha   90.00
_cell.angle_beta   90.00
_cell.angle_gamma   90.00
#
_symmetry.space_group_name_H-M   'P 1'
#
loop_
_entity.id
_entity.type
_entity.pdbx_description
1 polymer ?
#
loop_
_entity_poly.entity_id
_entity_poly.type
_entity_poly.pdbx_seq_one_letter_code
_entity_poly.pdbx_strand_id
1 'polypeptide(L)'
;MPTAAKLVAALCYAAVAWFASGAVVPLFPEGTDLGAFAQVNTGIGALAGWFVMGRLAGEGHGVAVASGLRTTAVFVFYALLFHAIYEMLRLATRMRYDGVMDALMGMVDLMGKYGLMVVTAPVVMGILLVGGVLAAFIVEWAAQRWN
;
A
#
# COMPACT_ATOMS: atom_id res chain seq x y z
N MET A 1 -21.66 -4.48 -8.20
CA MET A 1 -21.39 -5.07 -9.53
C MET A 1 -19.92 -4.81 -9.88
N PRO A 2 -19.18 -5.78 -10.46
CA PRO A 2 -17.82 -5.54 -10.94
C PRO A 2 -17.89 -4.67 -12.22
N THR A 3 -17.37 -3.44 -12.14
CA THR A 3 -17.30 -2.50 -13.27
C THR A 3 -15.90 -2.49 -13.86
N ALA A 4 -15.75 -2.11 -15.14
CA ALA A 4 -14.44 -2.00 -15.79
C ALA A 4 -13.49 -1.07 -15.01
N ALA A 5 -14.03 0.00 -14.42
CA ALA A 5 -13.31 0.93 -13.55
C ALA A 5 -12.64 0.23 -12.34
N LYS A 6 -13.26 -0.80 -11.76
CA LYS A 6 -12.67 -1.54 -10.63
C LYS A 6 -11.45 -2.37 -11.03
N LEU A 7 -11.48 -2.99 -12.22
CA LEU A 7 -10.34 -3.73 -12.74
C LEU A 7 -9.17 -2.79 -13.04
N VAL A 8 -9.45 -1.66 -13.70
CA VAL A 8 -8.44 -0.63 -13.98
C VAL A 8 -7.84 -0.11 -12.67
N ALA A 9 -8.68 0.15 -11.66
CA ALA A 9 -8.20 0.59 -10.35
C ALA A 9 -7.30 -0.43 -9.67
N ALA A 10 -7.69 -1.71 -9.67
CA ALA A 10 -6.85 -2.77 -9.12
C ALA A 10 -5.49 -2.83 -9.83
N LEU A 11 -5.47 -2.78 -11.16
CA LEU A 11 -4.22 -2.85 -11.94
C LEU A 11 -3.32 -1.62 -11.73
N CYS A 12 -3.88 -0.41 -11.73
CA CYS A 12 -3.10 0.80 -11.52
C CYS A 12 -2.49 0.84 -10.12
N TYR A 13 -3.25 0.53 -9.07
CA TYR A 13 -2.73 0.52 -7.70
C TYR A 13 -1.80 -0.66 -7.43
N ALA A 14 -1.98 -1.80 -8.11
CA ALA A 14 -1.02 -2.90 -8.10
C ALA A 14 0.35 -2.45 -8.66
N ALA A 15 0.35 -1.70 -9.76
CA ALA A 15 1.55 -1.15 -10.36
C ALA A 15 2.23 -0.13 -9.44
N VAL A 16 1.47 0.81 -8.86
CA VAL A 16 2.00 1.77 -7.87
C VAL A 16 2.65 1.04 -6.69
N ALA A 17 1.99 0.02 -6.14
CA ALA A 17 2.52 -0.77 -5.05
C ALA A 17 3.78 -1.56 -5.43
N TRP A 18 3.85 -2.10 -6.65
CA TRP A 18 5.04 -2.79 -7.15
C TRP A 18 6.24 -1.85 -7.24
N PHE A 19 6.09 -0.69 -7.88
CA PHE A 19 7.16 0.29 -8.00
C PHE A 19 7.57 0.88 -6.65
N ALA A 20 6.61 1.20 -5.78
CA ALA A 20 6.89 1.69 -4.44
C ALA A 20 7.67 0.63 -3.64
N SER A 21 7.27 -0.64 -3.73
CA SER A 21 8.00 -1.74 -3.06
C SER A 21 9.42 -1.87 -3.56
N GLY A 22 9.63 -1.80 -4.88
CA GLY A 22 10.96 -1.82 -5.48
C GLY A 22 11.84 -0.67 -5.02
N ALA A 23 11.26 0.52 -4.80
CA ALA A 23 11.98 1.67 -4.25
C ALA A 23 12.26 1.56 -2.73
N VAL A 24 11.52 0.71 -2.01
CA VAL A 24 11.77 0.44 -0.58
C VAL A 24 12.89 -0.61 -0.41
N VAL A 25 13.08 -1.54 -1.36
CA VAL A 25 14.13 -2.59 -1.27
C VAL A 25 15.52 -2.04 -0.91
N PRO A 26 16.05 -0.98 -1.56
CA PRO A 26 17.39 -0.46 -1.27
C PRO A 26 17.51 0.21 0.11
N LEU A 27 16.40 0.50 0.78
CA LEU A 27 16.41 1.08 2.12
C LEU A 27 16.66 0.00 3.20
N PHE A 28 16.49 -1.29 2.86
CA PHE A 28 16.82 -2.38 3.75
C PHE A 28 18.33 -2.68 3.75
N PRO A 29 18.90 -3.12 4.89
CA PRO A 29 20.29 -3.55 4.95
C PRO A 29 20.59 -4.64 3.92
N GLU A 30 21.80 -4.61 3.34
CA GLU A 30 22.26 -5.62 2.40
C GLU A 30 22.18 -7.03 3.01
N GLY A 31 21.63 -7.98 2.26
CA GLY A 31 21.40 -9.36 2.73
C GLY A 31 20.07 -9.58 3.47
N THR A 32 19.18 -8.57 3.54
CA THR A 32 17.82 -8.78 4.03
C THR A 32 17.05 -9.67 3.05
N ASP A 33 16.63 -10.86 3.50
CA ASP A 33 15.72 -11.71 2.74
C ASP A 33 14.30 -11.11 2.79
N LEU A 34 13.94 -10.43 1.70
CA LEU A 34 12.62 -9.80 1.53
C LEU A 34 11.57 -10.78 0.98
N GLY A 35 11.95 -12.02 0.62
CA GLY A 35 11.04 -13.04 0.10
C GLY A 35 10.05 -12.50 -0.94
N ALA A 36 8.75 -12.59 -0.64
CA ALA A 36 7.65 -12.15 -1.50
C ALA A 36 7.13 -10.72 -1.19
N PHE A 37 7.98 -9.83 -0.65
CA PHE A 37 7.60 -8.48 -0.21
C PHE A 37 6.85 -7.68 -1.29
N ALA A 38 7.42 -7.59 -2.50
CA ALA A 38 6.82 -6.84 -3.59
C ALA A 38 5.47 -7.45 -4.03
N GLN A 39 5.38 -8.78 -4.08
CA GLN A 39 4.18 -9.52 -4.48
C GLN A 39 3.03 -9.31 -3.47
N VAL A 40 3.34 -9.36 -2.18
CA VAL A 40 2.37 -9.10 -1.10
C VAL A 40 1.85 -7.67 -1.21
N ASN A 41 2.74 -6.69 -1.34
CA ASN A 41 2.34 -5.29 -1.46
C ASN A 41 1.54 -5.02 -2.74
N THR A 42 1.89 -5.64 -3.86
CA THR A 42 1.12 -5.58 -5.09
C THR A 42 -0.29 -6.15 -4.91
N GLY A 43 -0.43 -7.26 -4.19
CA GLY A 43 -1.73 -7.81 -3.82
C GLY A 43 -2.56 -6.84 -2.97
N ILE A 44 -1.95 -6.25 -1.94
CA ILE A 44 -2.61 -5.26 -1.07
C ILE A 44 -3.02 -4.01 -1.88
N GLY A 45 -2.14 -3.52 -2.76
CA GLY A 45 -2.41 -2.40 -3.66
C GLY A 45 -3.58 -2.69 -4.61
N ALA A 46 -3.61 -3.89 -5.19
CA ALA A 46 -4.71 -4.33 -6.06
C ALA A 46 -6.06 -4.35 -5.30
N LEU A 47 -6.06 -4.89 -4.09
CA LEU A 47 -7.26 -4.96 -3.24
C LEU A 47 -7.72 -3.55 -2.85
N ALA A 48 -6.81 -2.66 -2.44
CA ALA A 48 -7.13 -1.29 -2.12
C ALA A 48 -7.68 -0.52 -3.33
N GLY A 49 -7.08 -0.67 -4.51
CA GLY A 49 -7.59 -0.12 -5.76
C GLY A 49 -9.01 -0.62 -6.08
N TRP A 50 -9.27 -1.90 -5.90
CA TRP A 50 -10.58 -2.51 -6.17
C TRP A 50 -11.68 -2.03 -5.20
N PHE A 51 -11.40 -2.06 -3.90
CA PHE A 51 -12.39 -1.80 -2.85
C PHE A 51 -12.58 -0.32 -2.54
N VAL A 52 -11.52 0.47 -2.65
CA VAL A 52 -11.54 1.91 -2.38
C VAL A 52 -11.72 2.67 -3.68
N MET A 53 -10.67 2.85 -4.49
CA MET A 53 -10.72 3.70 -5.68
C MET A 53 -11.85 3.29 -6.64
N GLY A 54 -12.00 2.01 -6.92
CA GLY A 54 -13.03 1.51 -7.84
C GLY A 54 -14.48 1.70 -7.34
N ARG A 55 -14.69 2.05 -6.06
CA ARG A 55 -16.01 2.46 -5.53
C ARG A 55 -16.21 3.98 -5.59
N LEU A 56 -15.13 4.74 -5.58
CA LEU A 56 -15.10 6.22 -5.68
C LEU A 56 -14.99 6.73 -7.12
N ALA A 57 -14.86 5.82 -8.10
CA ALA A 57 -14.73 6.17 -9.50
C ALA A 57 -16.07 6.69 -10.08
N GLY A 58 -16.03 7.80 -10.81
CA GLY A 58 -17.20 8.43 -11.43
C GLY A 58 -17.81 9.59 -10.64
N GLU A 59 -17.20 9.99 -9.50
CA GLU A 59 -17.62 11.16 -8.72
C GLU A 59 -17.07 12.49 -9.28
N GLY A 60 -16.24 12.44 -10.33
CA GLY A 60 -15.72 13.60 -11.06
C GLY A 60 -14.22 13.88 -10.82
N HIS A 61 -13.59 14.54 -11.79
CA HIS A 61 -12.14 14.82 -11.79
C HIS A 61 -11.65 15.64 -10.59
N GLY A 62 -12.50 16.51 -10.02
CA GLY A 62 -12.16 17.30 -8.83
C GLY A 62 -11.99 16.45 -7.57
N VAL A 63 -12.66 15.29 -7.50
CA VAL A 63 -12.60 14.36 -6.36
C VAL A 63 -11.52 13.29 -6.59
N ALA A 64 -11.11 13.05 -7.84
CA ALA A 64 -10.13 12.03 -8.19
C ALA A 64 -8.79 12.17 -7.44
N VAL A 65 -8.27 13.38 -7.26
CA VAL A 65 -7.02 13.61 -6.50
C VAL A 65 -7.17 13.18 -5.05
N ALA A 66 -8.26 13.62 -4.39
CA ALA A 66 -8.51 13.28 -2.98
C ALA A 66 -8.79 11.78 -2.79
N SER A 67 -9.56 11.18 -3.69
CA SER A 67 -9.82 9.73 -3.72
C SER A 67 -8.55 8.93 -3.98
N GLY A 68 -7.65 9.46 -4.83
CA GLY A 68 -6.38 8.85 -5.14
C GLY A 68 -5.42 8.82 -3.96
N LEU A 69 -5.25 9.97 -3.31
CA LEU A 69 -4.46 10.09 -2.08
C LEU A 69 -5.06 9.25 -0.95
N ARG A 70 -6.39 9.23 -0.80
CA ARG A 70 -7.07 8.36 0.17
C ARG A 70 -6.76 6.89 -0.08
N THR A 71 -6.92 6.42 -1.32
CA THR A 71 -6.63 5.01 -1.67
C THR A 71 -5.17 4.67 -1.42
N THR A 72 -4.28 5.62 -1.71
CA THR A 72 -2.85 5.50 -1.45
C THR A 72 -2.56 5.32 0.04
N ALA A 73 -3.11 6.21 0.88
CA ALA A 73 -2.98 6.11 2.32
C ALA A 73 -3.53 4.79 2.88
N VAL A 74 -4.69 4.35 2.38
CA VAL A 74 -5.31 3.09 2.80
C VAL A 74 -4.41 1.89 2.47
N PHE A 75 -3.87 1.79 1.25
CA PHE A 75 -3.03 0.65 0.93
C PHE A 75 -1.71 0.68 1.69
N VAL A 76 -1.09 1.85 1.87
CA VAL A 76 0.15 1.98 2.65
C VAL A 76 -0.08 1.53 4.08
N PHE A 77 -1.19 1.97 4.70
CA PHE A 77 -1.56 1.54 6.04
C PHE A 77 -1.69 0.01 6.14
N TYR A 78 -2.40 -0.64 5.23
CA TYR A 78 -2.55 -2.09 5.24
C TYR A 78 -1.25 -2.85 4.93
N ALA A 79 -0.40 -2.31 4.06
CA ALA A 79 0.92 -2.87 3.78
C ALA A 79 1.80 -2.83 5.04
N LEU A 80 1.88 -1.69 5.72
CA LEU A 80 2.62 -1.54 6.97
C LEU A 80 2.08 -2.47 8.06
N LEU A 81 0.74 -2.51 8.22
CA LEU A 81 0.09 -3.37 9.21
C LEU A 81 0.39 -4.85 8.96
N PHE A 82 0.28 -5.31 7.71
CA PHE A 82 0.56 -6.70 7.35
C PHE A 82 2.01 -7.09 7.68
N HIS A 83 2.97 -6.24 7.33
CA HIS A 83 4.39 -6.50 7.60
C HIS A 83 4.72 -6.44 9.09
N ALA A 84 4.13 -5.51 9.83
CA ALA A 84 4.28 -5.42 11.27
C ALA A 84 3.71 -6.65 11.99
N ILE A 85 2.52 -7.14 11.58
CA ILE A 85 1.94 -8.37 12.13
C ILE A 85 2.84 -9.57 11.80
N TYR A 86 3.30 -9.69 10.56
CA TYR A 86 4.17 -10.80 10.14
C TYR A 86 5.46 -10.84 10.96
N GLU A 87 6.14 -9.71 11.12
CA GLU A 87 7.37 -9.63 11.89
C GLU A 87 7.12 -9.80 13.40
N MET A 88 6.01 -9.26 13.93
CA MET A 88 5.60 -9.53 15.32
C MET A 88 5.41 -11.03 15.57
N LEU A 89 4.70 -11.75 14.68
CA LEU A 89 4.50 -13.20 14.82
C LEU A 89 5.82 -13.97 14.72
N ARG A 90 6.73 -13.53 13.84
CA ARG A 90 8.08 -14.11 13.71
C ARG A 90 8.94 -13.88 14.96
N LEU A 91 8.80 -12.73 15.61
CA LEU A 91 9.50 -12.42 16.85
C LEU A 91 8.87 -13.18 18.04
N ALA A 92 7.54 -13.30 18.08
CA ALA A 92 6.82 -14.06 19.09
C ALA A 92 7.20 -15.55 19.08
N THR A 93 7.30 -16.17 17.90
CA THR A 93 7.75 -17.58 17.78
C THR A 93 9.19 -17.82 18.23
N ARG A 94 9.99 -16.75 18.35
CA ARG A 94 11.36 -16.78 18.88
C ARG A 94 11.43 -16.44 20.37
N MET A 95 10.29 -16.42 21.07
CA MET A 95 10.18 -16.06 22.49
C MET A 95 10.81 -14.69 22.80
N ARG A 96 10.74 -13.74 21.84
CA ARG A 96 11.30 -12.39 22.01
C ARG A 96 10.36 -11.40 22.69
N TYR A 97 9.11 -11.80 22.93
CA TYR A 97 8.13 -11.01 23.66
C TYR A 97 7.76 -11.74 24.95
N ASP A 98 7.71 -11.01 26.05
CA ASP A 98 7.42 -11.57 27.38
C ASP A 98 5.92 -11.84 27.58
N GLY A 99 5.07 -11.26 26.74
CA GLY A 99 3.63 -11.48 26.75
C GLY A 99 2.89 -10.82 25.58
N VAL A 100 1.56 -11.01 25.54
CA VAL A 100 0.71 -10.49 24.45
C VAL A 100 0.76 -8.97 24.34
N MET A 101 0.75 -8.27 25.48
CA MET A 101 0.83 -6.80 25.49
C MET A 101 2.15 -6.30 24.89
N ASP A 102 3.26 -6.97 25.22
CA ASP A 102 4.60 -6.66 24.71
C ASP A 102 4.69 -6.88 23.19
N ALA A 103 4.08 -7.97 22.69
CA ALA A 103 3.96 -8.21 21.26
C ALA A 103 3.15 -7.12 20.53
N LEU A 104 2.02 -6.68 21.10
CA LEU A 104 1.21 -5.62 20.51
C LEU A 104 1.94 -4.27 20.49
N MET A 105 2.67 -3.92 21.55
CA MET A 105 3.51 -2.73 21.58
C MET A 105 4.63 -2.82 20.53
N GLY A 106 5.27 -3.99 20.42
CA GLY A 106 6.27 -4.25 19.39
C GLY A 106 5.73 -4.12 17.96
N MET A 107 4.49 -4.55 17.70
CA MET A 107 3.84 -4.37 16.40
C MET A 107 3.63 -2.89 16.07
N VAL A 108 3.17 -2.08 17.03
CA VAL A 108 2.98 -0.63 16.83
C VAL A 108 4.33 0.06 16.58
N ASP A 109 5.38 -0.32 17.31
CA ASP A 109 6.74 0.20 17.08
C ASP A 109 7.26 -0.16 15.67
N LEU A 110 7.05 -1.40 15.23
CA LEU A 110 7.36 -1.84 13.87
C LEU A 110 6.59 -1.05 12.81
N MET A 111 5.29 -0.81 13.02
CA MET A 111 4.49 0.04 12.13
C MET A 111 5.05 1.45 12.05
N GLY A 112 5.44 2.04 13.19
CA GLY A 112 6.05 3.38 13.25
C GLY A 112 7.39 3.43 12.52
N LYS A 113 8.25 2.44 12.75
CA LYS A 113 9.56 2.32 12.10
C LYS A 113 9.45 2.19 10.59
N TYR A 114 8.61 1.28 10.10
CA TYR A 114 8.39 1.09 8.67
C TYR A 114 7.69 2.30 8.03
N GLY A 115 6.73 2.91 8.74
CA GLY A 115 6.08 4.13 8.30
C GLY A 115 7.07 5.28 8.12
N LEU A 116 7.95 5.49 9.10
CA LEU A 116 9.00 6.51 9.03
C LEU A 116 9.97 6.25 7.87
N MET A 117 10.34 4.98 7.64
CA MET A 117 11.19 4.57 6.53
C MET A 117 10.54 4.90 5.16
N VAL A 118 9.23 4.70 5.02
CA VAL A 118 8.49 5.06 3.80
C VAL A 118 8.43 6.58 3.62
N VAL A 119 8.08 7.32 4.67
CA VAL A 119 7.86 8.79 4.60
C VAL A 119 9.17 9.57 4.42
N THR A 120 10.27 9.09 5.00
CA THR A 120 11.58 9.74 4.88
C THR A 120 12.26 9.48 3.53
N ALA A 121 11.82 8.46 2.79
CA ALA A 121 12.35 8.11 1.48
C ALA A 121 11.67 8.92 0.35
N PRO A 122 12.36 9.91 -0.27
CA PRO A 122 11.73 10.82 -1.22
C PRO A 122 11.23 10.13 -2.48
N VAL A 123 11.96 9.11 -2.93
CA VAL A 123 11.60 8.32 -4.12
C VAL A 123 10.32 7.52 -3.88
N VAL A 124 10.20 6.88 -2.72
CA VAL A 124 9.01 6.11 -2.34
C VAL A 124 7.81 7.04 -2.25
N MET A 125 7.94 8.15 -1.52
CA MET A 125 6.86 9.15 -1.42
C MET A 125 6.48 9.74 -2.78
N GLY A 126 7.45 10.00 -3.65
CA GLY A 126 7.18 10.45 -5.03
C GLY A 126 6.32 9.45 -5.79
N ILE A 127 6.67 8.16 -5.75
CA ILE A 127 5.89 7.09 -6.40
C ILE A 127 4.49 6.98 -5.78
N LEU A 128 4.37 7.02 -4.45
CA LEU A 128 3.08 6.92 -3.77
C LEU A 128 2.15 8.09 -4.12
N LEU A 129 2.64 9.32 -4.02
CA LEU A 129 1.84 10.52 -4.24
C LEU A 129 1.51 10.72 -5.72
N VAL A 130 2.54 10.74 -6.58
CA VAL A 130 2.36 10.98 -8.02
C VAL A 130 1.69 9.79 -8.67
N GLY A 131 2.13 8.57 -8.35
CA GLY A 131 1.54 7.34 -8.87
C GLY A 131 0.09 7.14 -8.42
N GLY A 132 -0.24 7.42 -7.16
CA GLY A 132 -1.60 7.35 -6.64
C GLY A 132 -2.56 8.33 -7.33
N VAL A 133 -2.12 9.56 -7.56
CA VAL A 133 -2.91 10.58 -8.27
C VAL A 133 -3.06 10.24 -9.75
N LEU A 134 -1.99 9.83 -10.43
CA LEU A 134 -2.05 9.41 -11.84
C LEU A 134 -2.95 8.18 -12.02
N ALA A 135 -2.83 7.19 -11.13
CA ALA A 135 -3.72 6.02 -11.10
C ALA A 135 -5.19 6.45 -10.94
N ALA A 136 -5.48 7.39 -10.05
CA ALA A 136 -6.83 7.87 -9.85
C ALA A 136 -7.40 8.56 -11.11
N PHE A 137 -6.61 9.36 -11.82
CA PHE A 137 -7.05 9.97 -13.08
C PHE A 137 -7.33 8.94 -14.17
N ILE A 138 -6.49 7.91 -14.30
CA ILE A 138 -6.69 6.83 -15.27
C ILE A 138 -7.99 6.07 -14.95
N VAL A 139 -8.25 5.80 -13.67
CA VAL A 139 -9.47 5.12 -13.23
C VAL A 139 -10.71 5.97 -13.50
N GLU A 140 -10.65 7.27 -13.23
CA GLU A 140 -11.75 8.19 -13.46
C GLU A 140 -12.09 8.30 -14.95
N TRP A 141 -11.08 8.38 -15.81
CA TRP A 141 -11.25 8.34 -17.26
C TRP A 141 -11.88 7.02 -17.73
N ALA A 142 -11.43 5.89 -17.20
CA ALA A 142 -12.00 4.58 -17.49
C ALA A 142 -13.46 4.47 -17.03
N ALA A 143 -13.80 5.08 -15.88
CA ALA A 143 -15.17 5.13 -15.39
C ALA A 143 -16.06 5.98 -16.31
N GLN A 144 -15.61 7.15 -16.76
CA GLN A 144 -16.41 7.98 -17.68
C GLN A 144 -16.64 7.34 -19.05
N ARG A 145 -15.74 6.44 -19.48
CA ARG A 145 -15.83 5.80 -20.80
C ARG A 145 -16.68 4.54 -20.81
N TRP A 146 -16.66 3.77 -19.72
CA TRP A 146 -17.21 2.40 -19.66
C TRP A 146 -18.24 2.16 -18.56
N ASN A 147 -18.53 3.15 -17.72
CA ASN A 147 -19.66 3.18 -16.78
C ASN A 147 -20.68 4.22 -17.25
#